data_AF-A0A418VDN5-F1
#
_entry.id   AF-A0A418VDN5-F1
#
_cell.length_a   1.000
_cell.length_b   1.000
_cell.length_c   1.000
_cell.angle_alpha   90.00
_cell.angle_beta   90.00
_cell.angle_gamma   90.00
#
_symmetry.space_group_name_H-M   'P 1'
#
loop_
_entity.id
_entity.type
_entity.pdbx_description
1 polymer ?
#
loop_
_entity_poly.entity_id
_entity_poly.type
_entity_poly.pdbx_seq_one_letter_code
_entity_poly.pdbx_strand_id
1 'polypeptide(L)'
;MEVRLQSRSSAVIGLSELGERVTRLAAGERLTITGIGVDEIRQALTTSQAERPALILPTGRSTEVILRQLIDDLAELALGCWPRWYGQDCVKPDGLPVLPTGRSDVSAPWFRAASKRAAAGYAPVFRRIARSIAFTQLMRAIGPHDPILVALIDPVDAARAAPLIQVLEWCAGQGASVVALFPSRPAAVPPFERLLYGAIAVVATAEPLLTRFIAPTGQAHHASLIEQRVAAALQQDGELGPLFACNQTVALGGYGNPRVDLLWRDGRIVVELDGPEHQADPNFANDRHRDYELLVAGHLVLRITNQQVSTDLQAAVEKIRMVVRFRQSTLNIQS
;
A
#
# COMPACT_ATOMS: atom_id res chain seq x y z
N MET A 1 -43.36 -4.73 26.90
CA MET A 1 -43.13 -5.58 25.71
C MET A 1 -41.82 -5.10 25.09
N GLU A 2 -40.71 -5.53 25.68
CA GLU A 2 -39.36 -5.09 25.29
C GLU A 2 -38.96 -5.81 24.00
N VAL A 3 -38.80 -5.04 22.93
CA VAL A 3 -38.28 -5.54 21.65
C VAL A 3 -36.77 -5.71 21.82
N ARG A 4 -36.34 -6.97 22.02
CA ARG A 4 -34.96 -7.39 21.81
C ARG A 4 -34.57 -7.10 20.36
N LEU A 5 -33.93 -5.96 20.13
CA LEU A 5 -33.09 -5.73 18.96
C LEU A 5 -31.92 -6.72 19.07
N GLN A 6 -32.09 -7.90 18.47
CA GLN A 6 -31.01 -8.86 18.29
C GLN A 6 -29.97 -8.21 17.37
N SER A 7 -28.95 -7.61 17.97
CA SER A 7 -27.68 -7.32 17.34
C SER A 7 -27.07 -8.64 16.86
N ARG A 8 -27.33 -9.02 15.61
CA ARG A 8 -26.60 -10.14 14.99
C ARG A 8 -25.12 -9.80 15.02
N SER A 9 -24.37 -10.66 15.70
CA SER A 9 -22.95 -10.57 16.00
C SER A 9 -22.12 -10.22 14.77
N SER A 10 -21.20 -9.26 14.92
CA SER A 10 -20.11 -8.98 13.99
C SER A 10 -19.26 -10.25 13.90
N ALA A 11 -19.30 -10.97 12.77
CA ALA A 11 -18.43 -12.12 12.58
C ALA A 11 -16.96 -11.63 12.62
N VAL A 12 -16.17 -12.18 13.52
CA VAL A 12 -14.73 -11.95 13.58
C VAL A 12 -14.05 -13.02 12.74
N ILE A 13 -13.32 -12.62 11.70
CA ILE A 13 -12.64 -13.54 10.78
C ILE A 13 -11.15 -13.21 10.67
N GLY A 14 -10.33 -14.20 10.31
CA GLY A 14 -8.91 -14.01 10.01
C GLY A 14 -8.64 -13.53 8.59
N LEU A 15 -7.40 -13.12 8.29
CA LEU A 15 -7.01 -12.57 6.98
C LEU A 15 -7.16 -13.54 5.81
N SER A 16 -6.92 -14.84 6.01
CA SER A 16 -7.09 -15.84 4.93
C SER A 16 -8.57 -16.00 4.53
N GLU A 17 -9.46 -16.10 5.51
CA GLU A 17 -10.91 -16.16 5.27
C GLU A 17 -11.43 -14.84 4.66
N LEU A 18 -10.84 -13.71 5.05
CA LEU A 18 -11.16 -12.41 4.48
C LEU A 18 -10.87 -12.38 2.97
N GLY A 19 -9.68 -12.83 2.55
CA GLY A 19 -9.30 -12.86 1.15
C GLY A 19 -10.30 -13.66 0.31
N GLU A 20 -10.67 -14.86 0.76
CA GLU A 20 -11.67 -15.69 0.09
C GLU A 20 -13.07 -15.06 0.02
N ARG A 21 -13.49 -14.32 1.06
CA ARG A 21 -14.80 -13.63 1.04
C ARG A 21 -14.81 -12.48 0.05
N VAL A 22 -13.72 -11.72 -0.02
CA VAL A 22 -13.59 -10.58 -0.92
C VAL A 22 -13.55 -11.04 -2.38
N THR A 23 -12.80 -12.10 -2.70
CA THR A 23 -12.70 -12.62 -4.07
C THR A 23 -14.00 -13.22 -4.58
N ARG A 24 -14.83 -13.77 -3.68
CA ARG A 24 -16.14 -14.37 -4.00
C ARG A 24 -17.29 -13.37 -4.13
N LEU A 25 -17.06 -12.08 -3.96
CA LEU A 25 -18.13 -11.07 -4.09
C LEU A 25 -18.78 -11.13 -5.47
N ALA A 26 -20.10 -11.27 -5.49
CA ALA A 26 -20.88 -11.23 -6.72
C ALA A 26 -20.94 -9.82 -7.31
N ALA A 27 -21.39 -9.72 -8.56
CA ALA A 27 -21.60 -8.42 -9.22
C ALA A 27 -22.64 -7.59 -8.45
N GLY A 28 -22.31 -6.33 -8.17
CA GLY A 28 -23.13 -5.41 -7.37
C GLY A 28 -23.15 -5.68 -5.87
N GLU A 29 -22.46 -6.73 -5.40
CA GLU A 29 -22.37 -7.04 -3.98
C GLU A 29 -21.45 -6.06 -3.26
N ARG A 30 -21.80 -5.75 -2.01
CA ARG A 30 -21.07 -4.84 -1.15
C ARG A 30 -20.63 -5.56 0.11
N LEU A 31 -19.36 -5.40 0.46
CA LEU A 31 -18.80 -5.88 1.72
C LEU A 31 -18.28 -4.71 2.55
N THR A 32 -18.62 -4.68 3.82
CA THR A 32 -18.07 -3.69 4.75
C THR A 32 -17.15 -4.40 5.74
N ILE A 33 -15.93 -3.90 5.87
CA ILE A 33 -14.91 -4.45 6.76
C ILE A 33 -14.45 -3.36 7.72
N THR A 34 -14.34 -3.70 8.99
CA THR A 34 -13.85 -2.79 10.04
C THR A 34 -12.65 -3.39 10.77
N GLY A 35 -11.71 -2.55 11.21
CA GLY A 35 -10.59 -2.96 12.07
C GLY A 35 -9.28 -3.23 11.32
N ILE A 36 -9.24 -2.95 10.02
CA ILE A 36 -8.07 -3.16 9.16
C ILE A 36 -7.92 -2.03 8.13
N GLY A 37 -6.70 -1.83 7.65
CA GLY A 37 -6.32 -0.88 6.61
C GLY A 37 -6.05 -1.54 5.25
N VAL A 38 -5.45 -0.75 4.35
CA VAL A 38 -5.20 -1.13 2.95
C VAL A 38 -4.16 -2.25 2.86
N ASP A 39 -3.23 -2.31 3.81
CA ASP A 39 -2.14 -3.28 3.79
C ASP A 39 -2.62 -4.67 4.17
N GLU A 40 -3.51 -4.77 5.16
CA GLU A 40 -4.10 -6.05 5.55
C GLU A 40 -5.04 -6.61 4.48
N ILE A 41 -5.83 -5.75 3.80
CA ILE A 41 -6.65 -6.21 2.67
C ILE A 41 -5.78 -6.66 1.49
N ARG A 42 -4.66 -5.97 1.22
CA ARG A 42 -3.69 -6.40 0.20
C ARG A 42 -3.09 -7.75 0.56
N GLN A 43 -2.64 -7.92 1.80
CA GLN A 43 -2.11 -9.18 2.31
C GLN A 43 -3.13 -10.32 2.22
N ALA A 44 -4.38 -10.06 2.59
CA ALA A 44 -5.46 -11.04 2.49
C ALA A 44 -5.67 -11.51 1.04
N LEU A 45 -5.73 -10.56 0.09
CA LEU A 45 -5.89 -10.85 -1.34
C LEU A 45 -4.70 -11.62 -1.93
N THR A 46 -3.47 -11.22 -1.60
CA THR A 46 -2.24 -11.92 -2.02
C THR A 46 -2.20 -13.36 -1.49
N THR A 47 -2.52 -13.54 -0.21
CA THR A 47 -2.53 -14.87 0.44
C THR A 47 -3.56 -15.80 -0.18
N SER A 48 -4.74 -15.27 -0.52
CA SER A 48 -5.82 -16.03 -1.17
C SER A 48 -5.58 -16.32 -2.66
N GLN A 49 -4.43 -15.92 -3.22
CA GLN A 49 -4.11 -16.01 -4.65
C GLN A 49 -5.24 -15.44 -5.53
N ALA A 50 -5.73 -14.24 -5.19
CA ALA A 50 -6.83 -13.61 -5.89
C ALA A 50 -6.55 -13.46 -7.40
N GLU A 51 -7.27 -14.20 -8.24
CA GLU A 51 -7.22 -14.06 -9.71
C GLU A 51 -7.91 -12.77 -10.18
N ARG A 52 -8.79 -12.21 -9.33
CA ARG A 52 -9.55 -11.00 -9.60
C ARG A 52 -8.79 -9.77 -9.09
N PRO A 53 -8.48 -8.78 -9.95
CA PRO A 53 -7.76 -7.59 -9.53
C PRO A 53 -8.59 -6.73 -8.59
N ALA A 54 -7.92 -5.94 -7.74
CA ALA A 54 -8.56 -4.95 -6.89
C ALA A 54 -7.98 -3.56 -7.17
N LEU A 55 -8.85 -2.54 -7.17
CA LEU A 55 -8.48 -1.14 -7.35
C LEU A 55 -8.94 -0.32 -6.14
N ILE A 56 -8.01 0.41 -5.53
CA ILE A 56 -8.32 1.32 -4.44
C ILE A 56 -8.88 2.60 -5.04
N LEU A 57 -10.04 3.04 -4.54
CA LEU A 57 -10.67 4.26 -5.01
C LEU A 57 -9.86 5.51 -4.60
N PRO A 58 -9.79 6.52 -5.48
CA PRO A 58 -9.16 7.79 -5.14
C PRO A 58 -9.94 8.50 -4.03
N THR A 59 -9.25 9.32 -3.26
CA THR A 59 -9.88 10.20 -2.26
C THR A 59 -10.17 11.57 -2.87
N GLY A 60 -11.19 12.27 -2.36
CA GLY A 60 -11.54 13.59 -2.88
C GLY A 60 -12.59 14.28 -2.02
N ARG A 61 -12.77 15.59 -2.25
CA ARG A 61 -13.71 16.41 -1.48
C ARG A 61 -15.14 16.41 -2.03
N SER A 62 -15.37 15.82 -3.20
CA SER A 62 -16.70 15.75 -3.82
C SER A 62 -16.86 14.50 -4.69
N THR A 63 -18.11 14.05 -4.83
CA THR A 63 -18.50 12.85 -5.58
C THR A 63 -18.04 12.93 -7.03
N GLU A 64 -18.13 14.12 -7.63
CA GLU A 64 -17.74 14.36 -9.01
C GLU A 64 -16.23 14.29 -9.24
N VAL A 65 -15.44 14.80 -8.29
CA VAL A 65 -13.97 14.72 -8.38
C VAL A 65 -13.51 13.26 -8.26
N ILE A 66 -14.04 12.53 -7.28
CA ILE A 66 -13.70 11.12 -7.06
C ILE A 66 -14.11 10.27 -8.27
N LEU A 67 -15.34 10.45 -8.78
CA LEU A 67 -15.84 9.66 -9.90
C LEU A 67 -15.05 9.94 -11.20
N ARG A 68 -14.68 11.19 -11.45
CA ARG A 68 -13.82 11.53 -12.60
C ARG A 68 -12.46 10.87 -12.48
N GLN A 69 -11.81 11.00 -11.32
CA GLN A 69 -10.49 10.37 -11.10
C GLN A 69 -10.57 8.85 -11.25
N LEU A 70 -11.62 8.20 -10.72
CA LEU A 70 -11.84 6.77 -10.90
C LEU A 70 -11.95 6.38 -12.38
N ILE A 71 -12.69 7.16 -13.18
CA ILE A 71 -12.82 6.89 -14.63
C ILE A 71 -11.47 7.07 -15.34
N ASP A 72 -10.70 8.09 -14.96
CA ASP A 72 -9.37 8.34 -15.51
C ASP A 72 -8.40 7.20 -15.14
N ASP A 73 -8.36 6.77 -13.88
CA ASP A 73 -7.54 5.64 -13.39
C ASP A 73 -7.90 4.34 -14.14
N LEU A 74 -9.21 4.05 -14.31
CA LEU A 74 -9.66 2.88 -15.06
C LEU A 74 -9.27 2.96 -16.55
N ALA A 75 -9.24 4.16 -17.14
CA ALA A 75 -8.81 4.34 -18.51
C ALA A 75 -7.31 4.17 -18.70
N GLU A 76 -6.50 4.62 -17.73
CA GLU A 76 -5.05 4.37 -17.72
C GLU A 76 -4.76 2.88 -17.55
N LEU A 77 -5.46 2.19 -16.64
CA LEU A 77 -5.35 0.74 -16.47
C LEU A 77 -5.77 0.00 -17.74
N ALA A 78 -6.90 0.38 -18.35
CA ALA A 78 -7.33 -0.21 -19.61
C ALA A 78 -6.27 -0.01 -20.70
N LEU A 79 -5.64 1.18 -20.80
CA LEU A 79 -4.54 1.39 -21.75
C LEU A 79 -3.37 0.44 -21.49
N GLY A 80 -2.95 0.28 -20.22
CA GLY A 80 -1.88 -0.64 -19.84
C GLY A 80 -2.18 -2.11 -20.15
N CYS A 81 -3.46 -2.50 -20.18
CA CYS A 81 -3.89 -3.85 -20.53
C CYS A 81 -4.04 -4.09 -22.04
N TRP A 82 -3.98 -3.05 -22.89
CA TRP A 82 -4.09 -3.21 -24.34
C TRP A 82 -2.84 -3.90 -24.92
N PRO A 83 -2.95 -4.86 -25.87
CA PRO A 83 -4.14 -5.32 -26.58
C PRO A 83 -4.91 -6.47 -25.93
N ARG A 84 -4.52 -6.91 -24.73
CA ARG A 84 -5.08 -8.09 -24.05
C ARG A 84 -6.34 -7.80 -23.21
N TRP A 85 -7.26 -7.00 -23.74
CA TRP A 85 -8.51 -6.69 -23.03
C TRP A 85 -9.37 -7.92 -22.83
N TYR A 86 -10.18 -7.92 -21.76
CA TYR A 86 -11.09 -9.03 -21.43
C TYR A 86 -10.37 -10.38 -21.21
N GLY A 87 -9.06 -10.36 -20.98
CA GLY A 87 -8.21 -11.56 -20.89
C GLY A 87 -7.88 -12.20 -22.25
N GLN A 88 -8.24 -11.57 -23.37
CA GLN A 88 -8.06 -12.09 -24.73
C GLN A 88 -7.24 -11.13 -25.59
N ASP A 89 -6.49 -11.65 -26.55
CA ASP A 89 -5.87 -10.78 -27.55
C ASP A 89 -6.94 -10.18 -28.46
N CYS A 90 -7.09 -8.86 -28.40
CA CYS A 90 -8.09 -8.11 -29.15
C CYS A 90 -7.53 -7.58 -30.49
N VAL A 91 -6.37 -8.06 -30.93
CA VAL A 91 -5.73 -7.68 -32.19
C VAL A 91 -5.44 -8.94 -33.01
N LYS A 92 -5.75 -8.89 -34.31
CA LYS A 92 -5.38 -9.95 -35.26
C LYS A 92 -3.89 -9.90 -35.62
N PRO A 93 -3.33 -10.95 -36.23
CA PRO A 93 -1.98 -10.92 -36.79
C PRO A 93 -1.74 -9.78 -37.81
N ASP A 94 -2.80 -9.29 -38.46
CA ASP A 94 -2.76 -8.15 -39.38
C ASP A 94 -2.80 -6.77 -38.68
N GLY A 95 -2.83 -6.74 -37.36
CA GLY A 95 -2.86 -5.52 -36.53
C GLY A 95 -4.24 -4.90 -36.35
N LEU A 96 -5.31 -5.49 -36.92
CA LEU A 96 -6.66 -4.94 -36.81
C LEU A 96 -7.34 -5.33 -35.49
N PRO A 97 -8.01 -4.39 -34.79
CA PRO A 97 -8.80 -4.71 -33.61
C PRO A 97 -9.95 -5.66 -33.93
N VAL A 98 -10.14 -6.66 -33.06
CA VAL A 98 -11.23 -7.63 -33.14
C VAL A 98 -12.02 -7.63 -31.84
N LEU A 99 -13.33 -7.49 -31.98
CA LEU A 99 -14.24 -7.58 -30.84
C LEU A 99 -14.17 -9.00 -30.25
N PRO A 100 -14.04 -9.16 -28.92
CA PRO A 100 -14.03 -10.48 -28.29
C PRO A 100 -15.32 -11.24 -28.60
N THR A 101 -15.19 -12.53 -28.91
CA THR A 101 -16.33 -13.40 -29.20
C THR A 101 -17.03 -13.84 -27.90
N GLY A 102 -18.35 -14.08 -27.96
CA GLY A 102 -19.12 -14.57 -26.80
C GLY A 102 -19.40 -13.52 -25.71
N ARG A 103 -19.08 -12.25 -25.92
CA ARG A 103 -19.29 -11.14 -24.96
C ARG A 103 -20.42 -10.22 -25.41
N SER A 104 -21.65 -10.48 -24.97
CA SER A 104 -22.83 -9.63 -25.24
C SER A 104 -22.85 -8.34 -24.41
N ASP A 105 -22.03 -8.29 -23.37
CA ASP A 105 -21.86 -7.18 -22.43
C ASP A 105 -20.91 -6.10 -22.96
N VAL A 106 -20.17 -6.37 -24.04
CA VAL A 106 -19.26 -5.40 -24.66
C VAL A 106 -20.00 -4.56 -25.70
N SER A 107 -19.96 -3.25 -25.53
CA SER A 107 -20.52 -2.31 -26.50
C SER A 107 -19.63 -2.22 -27.73
N ALA A 108 -20.07 -2.78 -28.85
CA ALA A 108 -19.29 -2.76 -30.10
C ALA A 108 -18.90 -1.34 -30.58
N PRO A 109 -19.77 -0.31 -30.50
CA PRO A 109 -19.37 1.06 -30.79
C PRO A 109 -18.28 1.58 -29.86
N TRP A 110 -18.39 1.31 -28.55
CA TRP A 110 -17.38 1.71 -27.57
C TRP A 110 -16.05 1.01 -27.86
N PHE A 111 -16.05 -0.31 -28.05
CA PHE A 111 -14.84 -1.09 -28.31
C PHE A 111 -14.09 -0.59 -29.54
N ARG A 112 -14.78 -0.31 -30.65
CA ARG A 112 -14.13 0.21 -31.86
C ARG A 112 -13.46 1.57 -31.63
N ALA A 113 -14.11 2.45 -30.88
CA ALA A 113 -13.54 3.76 -30.57
C ALA A 113 -12.37 3.65 -29.57
N ALA A 114 -12.54 2.82 -28.54
CA ALA A 114 -11.57 2.62 -27.46
C ALA A 114 -10.30 1.93 -27.97
N SER A 115 -10.43 0.84 -28.73
CA SER A 115 -9.29 0.12 -29.32
C SER A 115 -8.49 1.00 -30.27
N LYS A 116 -9.14 1.83 -31.09
CA LYS A 116 -8.44 2.78 -31.97
C LYS A 116 -7.60 3.79 -31.19
N ARG A 117 -8.09 4.28 -30.04
CA ARG A 117 -7.32 5.20 -29.17
C ARG A 117 -6.17 4.48 -28.48
N ALA A 118 -6.43 3.29 -27.92
CA ALA A 118 -5.42 2.51 -27.22
C ALA A 118 -4.29 2.05 -28.15
N ALA A 119 -4.62 1.63 -29.39
CA ALA A 119 -3.64 1.32 -30.42
C ALA A 119 -2.77 2.53 -30.82
N ALA A 120 -3.25 3.75 -30.61
CA ALA A 120 -2.49 4.98 -30.80
C ALA A 120 -1.78 5.47 -29.51
N GLY A 121 -1.78 4.67 -28.43
CA GLY A 121 -1.13 5.00 -27.16
C GLY A 121 -1.93 5.96 -26.28
N TYR A 122 -3.21 6.20 -26.55
CA TYR A 122 -4.05 7.11 -25.78
C TYR A 122 -5.09 6.38 -24.94
N ALA A 123 -5.29 6.85 -23.70
CA ALA A 123 -6.33 6.33 -22.82
C ALA A 123 -7.73 6.45 -23.48
N PRO A 124 -8.60 5.42 -23.37
CA PRO A 124 -9.91 5.35 -24.00
C PRO A 124 -10.99 6.19 -23.26
N VAL A 125 -10.70 7.47 -23.03
CA VAL A 125 -11.63 8.45 -22.43
C VAL A 125 -12.36 9.23 -23.52
N PHE A 126 -13.67 9.46 -23.33
CA PHE A 126 -14.51 10.18 -24.28
C PHE A 126 -15.36 11.25 -23.59
N ARG A 127 -15.51 12.42 -24.22
CA ARG A 127 -16.28 13.54 -23.64
C ARG A 127 -17.80 13.39 -23.75
N ARG A 128 -18.30 12.66 -24.76
CA ARG A 128 -19.73 12.56 -25.09
C ARG A 128 -20.37 11.21 -24.73
N ILE A 129 -19.82 10.51 -23.75
CA ILE A 129 -20.34 9.22 -23.28
C ILE A 129 -20.94 9.37 -21.88
N ALA A 130 -22.02 8.65 -21.61
CA ALA A 130 -22.55 8.56 -20.25
C ALA A 130 -21.52 7.92 -19.32
N ARG A 131 -21.37 8.47 -18.10
CA ARG A 131 -20.37 8.01 -17.11
C ARG A 131 -20.54 6.54 -16.76
N SER A 132 -21.77 6.06 -16.63
CA SER A 132 -22.09 4.65 -16.38
C SER A 132 -21.54 3.74 -17.47
N ILE A 133 -21.75 4.10 -18.75
CA ILE A 133 -21.25 3.31 -19.88
C ILE A 133 -19.72 3.33 -19.90
N ALA A 134 -19.09 4.49 -19.71
CA ALA A 134 -17.63 4.57 -19.63
C ALA A 134 -17.07 3.68 -18.52
N PHE A 135 -17.59 3.85 -17.30
CA PHE A 135 -17.21 3.07 -16.13
C PHE A 135 -17.35 1.56 -16.38
N THR A 136 -18.53 1.10 -16.79
CA THR A 136 -18.79 -0.33 -16.97
C THR A 136 -17.93 -0.94 -18.08
N GLN A 137 -17.72 -0.25 -19.20
CA GLN A 137 -16.87 -0.78 -20.28
C GLN A 137 -15.38 -0.79 -19.90
N LEU A 138 -14.91 0.22 -19.16
CA LEU A 138 -13.53 0.27 -18.68
C LEU A 138 -13.23 -0.84 -17.65
N MET A 139 -14.13 -1.06 -16.69
CA MET A 139 -14.02 -2.16 -15.71
C MET A 139 -13.82 -3.52 -16.41
N ARG A 140 -14.59 -3.76 -17.47
CA ARG A 140 -14.52 -5.01 -18.25
C ARG A 140 -13.24 -5.15 -19.08
N ALA A 141 -12.67 -4.04 -19.54
CA ALA A 141 -11.51 -4.05 -20.41
C ALA A 141 -10.22 -4.51 -19.70
N ILE A 142 -10.12 -4.29 -18.38
CA ILE A 142 -8.90 -4.56 -17.59
C ILE A 142 -8.53 -6.05 -17.54
N GLY A 143 -9.51 -6.95 -17.59
CA GLY A 143 -9.23 -8.38 -17.46
C GLY A 143 -10.45 -9.28 -17.69
N PRO A 144 -10.30 -10.60 -17.47
CA PRO A 144 -11.41 -11.54 -17.60
C PRO A 144 -12.50 -11.33 -16.55
N HIS A 145 -12.14 -10.76 -15.39
CA HIS A 145 -13.06 -10.42 -14.31
C HIS A 145 -12.97 -8.92 -13.99
N ASP A 146 -14.12 -8.29 -13.76
CA ASP A 146 -14.21 -6.88 -13.37
C ASP A 146 -13.44 -6.66 -12.05
N PRO A 147 -12.60 -5.62 -11.91
CA PRO A 147 -11.91 -5.36 -10.65
C PRO A 147 -12.85 -5.21 -9.45
N ILE A 148 -12.36 -5.56 -8.25
CA ILE A 148 -13.02 -5.23 -6.99
C ILE A 148 -12.63 -3.80 -6.62
N LEU A 149 -13.61 -2.93 -6.33
CA LEU A 149 -13.33 -1.56 -5.93
C LEU A 149 -13.27 -1.45 -4.41
N VAL A 150 -12.16 -0.94 -3.87
CA VAL A 150 -11.91 -0.84 -2.43
C VAL A 150 -11.87 0.63 -2.03
N ALA A 151 -12.75 1.05 -1.11
CA ALA A 151 -12.75 2.40 -0.56
C ALA A 151 -12.23 2.40 0.86
N LEU A 152 -11.11 3.10 1.10
CA LEU A 152 -10.66 3.43 2.45
C LEU A 152 -11.42 4.64 2.97
N ILE A 153 -12.28 4.45 3.96
CA ILE A 153 -13.19 5.47 4.46
C ILE A 153 -12.73 5.92 5.85
N ASP A 154 -12.58 7.24 6.00
CA ASP A 154 -12.34 7.88 7.31
C ASP A 154 -13.54 7.62 8.23
N PRO A 155 -13.37 6.90 9.35
CA PRO A 155 -14.48 6.52 10.22
C PRO A 155 -14.92 7.65 11.17
N VAL A 156 -14.19 8.78 11.21
CA VAL A 156 -14.43 9.88 12.15
C VAL A 156 -15.11 11.04 11.46
N ASP A 157 -14.62 11.46 10.29
CA ASP A 157 -15.14 12.62 9.58
C ASP A 157 -16.24 12.22 8.58
N ALA A 158 -17.50 12.28 9.04
CA ALA A 158 -18.68 12.00 8.24
C ALA A 158 -18.79 12.88 6.97
N ALA A 159 -18.39 14.15 7.04
CA ALA A 159 -18.48 15.07 5.92
C ALA A 159 -17.44 14.72 4.84
N ARG A 160 -16.24 14.33 5.26
CA ARG A 160 -15.18 13.85 4.36
C ARG A 160 -15.48 12.47 3.79
N ALA A 161 -16.14 11.60 4.56
CA ALA A 161 -16.51 10.25 4.13
C ALA A 161 -17.69 10.24 3.13
N ALA A 162 -18.65 11.16 3.25
CA ALA A 162 -19.89 11.14 2.49
C ALA A 162 -19.72 11.05 0.95
N PRO A 163 -18.83 11.85 0.31
CA PRO A 163 -18.63 11.75 -1.13
C PRO A 163 -18.12 10.38 -1.59
N LEU A 164 -17.18 9.79 -0.86
CA LEU A 164 -16.61 8.48 -1.20
C LEU A 164 -17.64 7.36 -1.00
N ILE A 165 -18.44 7.43 0.07
CA ILE A 165 -19.55 6.50 0.31
C ILE A 165 -20.55 6.58 -0.85
N GLN A 166 -20.89 7.79 -1.31
CA GLN A 166 -21.81 7.97 -2.42
C GLN A 166 -21.26 7.42 -3.74
N VAL A 167 -19.96 7.59 -4.02
CA VAL A 167 -19.33 6.96 -5.20
C VAL A 167 -19.35 5.44 -5.08
N LEU A 168 -19.03 4.90 -3.91
CA LEU A 168 -19.03 3.46 -3.67
C LEU A 168 -20.42 2.85 -3.90
N GLU A 169 -21.47 3.50 -3.40
CA GLU A 169 -22.87 3.13 -3.62
C GLU A 169 -23.25 3.22 -5.10
N TRP A 170 -22.82 4.28 -5.80
CA TRP A 170 -23.05 4.43 -7.23
C TRP A 170 -22.38 3.31 -8.03
N CYS A 171 -21.12 2.98 -7.74
CA CYS A 171 -20.38 1.90 -8.38
C CYS A 171 -21.08 0.54 -8.19
N ALA A 172 -21.52 0.24 -6.96
CA ALA A 172 -22.30 -0.97 -6.68
C ALA A 172 -23.61 -1.00 -7.49
N GLY A 173 -24.29 0.14 -7.61
CA GLY A 173 -25.48 0.30 -8.45
C GLY A 173 -25.22 0.11 -9.95
N GLN A 174 -23.97 0.23 -10.41
CA GLN A 174 -23.56 -0.13 -11.78
C GLN A 174 -23.15 -1.62 -11.92
N GLY A 175 -23.27 -2.41 -10.86
CA GLY A 175 -22.92 -3.83 -10.83
C GLY A 175 -21.46 -4.12 -10.43
N ALA A 176 -20.69 -3.13 -9.99
CA ALA A 176 -19.34 -3.39 -9.48
C ALA A 176 -19.39 -4.08 -8.11
N SER A 177 -18.48 -5.01 -7.87
CA SER A 177 -18.25 -5.54 -6.52
C SER A 177 -17.42 -4.54 -5.73
N VAL A 178 -17.90 -4.15 -4.56
CA VAL A 178 -17.28 -3.07 -3.79
C VAL A 178 -17.00 -3.46 -2.34
N VAL A 179 -15.92 -2.92 -1.80
CA VAL A 179 -15.49 -3.11 -0.42
C VAL A 179 -15.36 -1.75 0.26
N ALA A 180 -16.14 -1.54 1.32
CA ALA A 180 -15.98 -0.42 2.24
C ALA A 180 -15.03 -0.83 3.37
N LEU A 181 -13.90 -0.15 3.49
CA LEU A 181 -12.86 -0.46 4.45
C LEU A 181 -12.76 0.66 5.48
N PHE A 182 -12.92 0.30 6.75
CA PHE A 182 -12.80 1.20 7.88
C PHE A 182 -11.67 0.74 8.82
N PRO A 183 -10.61 1.56 9.03
CA PRO A 183 -9.52 1.22 9.96
C PRO A 183 -10.00 0.97 11.39
N SER A 184 -11.04 1.69 11.81
CA SER A 184 -11.75 1.47 13.08
C SER A 184 -13.25 1.53 12.83
N ARG A 185 -14.05 0.92 13.70
CA ARG A 185 -15.50 0.89 13.53
C ARG A 185 -16.09 2.32 13.70
N PRO A 186 -16.74 2.90 12.68
CA PRO A 186 -17.36 4.21 12.80
C PRO A 186 -18.62 4.16 13.68
N ALA A 187 -19.04 5.34 14.16
CA ALA A 187 -20.32 5.47 14.84
C ALA A 187 -21.48 5.10 13.90
N ALA A 188 -22.52 4.48 14.44
CA ALA A 188 -23.73 4.09 13.69
C ALA A 188 -24.65 5.30 13.47
N VAL A 189 -24.15 6.28 12.72
CA VAL A 189 -24.84 7.53 12.33
C VAL A 189 -24.71 7.75 10.83
N PRO A 190 -25.53 8.60 10.20
CA PRO A 190 -25.34 9.02 8.81
C PRO A 190 -23.95 9.64 8.61
N PRO A 191 -23.24 9.35 7.48
CA PRO A 191 -23.61 8.45 6.39
C PRO A 191 -23.28 6.96 6.63
N PHE A 192 -22.58 6.62 7.71
CA PHE A 192 -21.97 5.31 7.96
C PHE A 192 -22.97 4.18 8.20
N GLU A 193 -24.10 4.46 8.85
CA GLU A 193 -25.13 3.46 9.17
C GLU A 193 -25.57 2.63 7.95
N ARG A 194 -25.55 3.22 6.75
CA ARG A 194 -25.94 2.61 5.47
C ARG A 194 -24.98 1.51 5.00
N LEU A 195 -23.74 1.54 5.50
CA LEU A 195 -22.69 0.56 5.19
C LEU A 195 -22.50 -0.46 6.32
N LEU A 196 -22.89 -0.14 7.55
CA LEU A 196 -22.61 -0.98 8.71
C LEU A 196 -23.48 -2.24 8.80
N TYR A 197 -24.60 -2.31 8.07
CA TYR A 197 -25.41 -3.53 8.01
C TYR A 197 -24.61 -4.68 7.38
N GLY A 198 -24.41 -5.76 8.14
CA GLY A 198 -23.62 -6.91 7.70
C GLY A 198 -22.10 -6.68 7.74
N ALA A 199 -21.62 -5.61 8.38
CA ALA A 199 -20.19 -5.36 8.50
C ALA A 199 -19.46 -6.48 9.25
N ILE A 200 -18.29 -6.86 8.73
CA ILE A 200 -17.39 -7.86 9.30
C ILE A 200 -16.30 -7.13 10.06
N ALA A 201 -16.06 -7.55 11.30
CA ALA A 201 -14.90 -7.06 12.05
C ALA A 201 -13.73 -8.00 11.79
N VAL A 202 -12.61 -7.45 11.36
CA VAL A 202 -11.36 -8.21 11.28
C VAL A 202 -10.52 -7.71 12.43
N VAL A 203 -10.23 -8.60 13.36
CA VAL A 203 -9.23 -8.33 14.38
C VAL A 203 -7.90 -8.61 13.70
N ALA A 204 -7.24 -7.57 13.20
CA ALA A 204 -5.81 -7.67 12.95
C ALA A 204 -5.19 -8.22 14.25
N THR A 205 -4.47 -9.34 14.17
CA THR A 205 -3.67 -9.82 15.31
C THR A 205 -2.94 -8.62 15.86
N ALA A 206 -3.28 -8.21 17.09
CA ALA A 206 -2.86 -6.94 17.62
C ALA A 206 -1.37 -6.78 17.41
N GLU A 207 -1.01 -5.86 16.53
CA GLU A 207 0.29 -5.24 16.58
C GLU A 207 0.56 -4.88 18.05
N PRO A 208 1.66 -5.36 18.65
CA PRO A 208 1.97 -5.03 20.03
C PRO A 208 1.87 -3.52 20.18
N LEU A 209 1.23 -2.99 21.23
CA LEU A 209 1.02 -1.55 21.50
C LEU A 209 2.26 -0.66 21.23
N LEU A 210 3.44 -1.28 21.25
CA LEU A 210 4.76 -0.79 20.91
C LEU A 210 4.92 -0.23 19.48
N THR A 211 4.22 -0.78 18.48
CA THR A 211 4.26 -0.30 17.08
C THR A 211 3.30 0.86 16.81
N ARG A 212 2.31 1.08 17.69
CA ARG A 212 1.27 2.13 17.54
C ARG A 212 1.39 3.29 18.52
N PHE A 213 2.35 3.23 19.43
CA PHE A 213 2.70 4.39 20.24
C PHE A 213 3.17 5.53 19.27
N ILE A 214 2.99 6.80 19.64
CA ILE A 214 3.67 7.92 19.00
C ILE A 214 4.18 8.77 20.16
N ALA A 215 5.47 8.65 20.46
CA ALA A 215 6.07 9.37 21.57
C ALA A 215 6.11 10.87 21.26
N PRO A 216 5.84 11.74 22.26
CA PRO A 216 6.24 13.13 22.20
C PRO A 216 7.73 13.20 21.89
N THR A 217 8.13 14.17 21.08
CA THR A 217 9.53 14.45 20.76
C THR A 217 10.34 14.49 22.05
N GLY A 218 11.17 13.46 22.27
CA GLY A 218 12.02 13.38 23.45
C GLY A 218 12.11 12.06 24.18
N GLN A 219 11.28 11.04 23.92
CA GLN A 219 11.45 9.74 24.63
C GLN A 219 11.11 8.51 23.77
N ALA A 220 12.14 7.67 23.60
CA ALA A 220 12.29 6.41 22.88
C ALA A 220 11.02 5.58 22.52
N HIS A 221 10.95 5.18 21.25
CA HIS A 221 9.93 4.33 20.63
C HIS A 221 10.48 2.96 20.27
N HIS A 222 9.72 1.87 20.31
CA HIS A 222 10.21 0.47 20.23
C HIS A 222 11.06 -0.03 19.03
N ALA A 223 11.35 0.79 18.01
CA ALA A 223 12.60 0.62 17.22
C ALA A 223 13.86 0.68 18.12
N SER A 224 13.68 1.33 19.26
CA SER A 224 14.57 1.51 20.39
C SER A 224 14.94 0.25 21.17
N LEU A 225 14.30 -0.93 21.07
CA LEU A 225 14.83 -2.10 21.79
C LEU A 225 16.03 -2.73 21.08
N ILE A 226 15.95 -2.86 19.75
CA ILE A 226 17.07 -3.33 18.95
C ILE A 226 18.15 -2.25 18.87
N GLU A 227 17.78 -0.99 18.63
CA GLU A 227 18.72 0.14 18.71
C GLU A 227 19.33 0.27 20.11
N GLN A 228 18.58 0.16 21.23
CA GLN A 228 19.17 0.19 22.58
C GLN A 228 20.04 -1.02 22.84
N ARG A 229 19.69 -2.22 22.35
CA ARG A 229 20.52 -3.42 22.54
C ARG A 229 21.82 -3.30 21.78
N VAL A 230 21.80 -2.80 20.54
CA VAL A 230 23.00 -2.52 19.76
C VAL A 230 23.78 -1.38 20.41
N ALA A 231 23.14 -0.27 20.75
CA ALA A 231 23.79 0.88 21.39
C ALA A 231 24.42 0.51 22.74
N ALA A 232 23.75 -0.28 23.58
CA ALA A 232 24.29 -0.77 24.84
C ALA A 232 25.46 -1.74 24.60
N ALA A 233 25.36 -2.63 23.60
CA ALA A 233 26.47 -3.51 23.24
C ALA A 233 27.69 -2.73 22.71
N LEU A 234 27.45 -1.69 21.89
CA LEU A 234 28.51 -0.81 21.40
C LEU A 234 29.12 0.02 22.52
N GLN A 235 28.32 0.55 23.45
CA GLN A 235 28.82 1.29 24.62
C GLN A 235 29.68 0.43 25.55
N GLN A 236 29.39 -0.87 25.66
CA GLN A 236 30.20 -1.83 26.40
C GLN A 236 31.44 -2.28 25.62
N ASP A 237 31.52 -1.96 24.32
CA ASP A 237 32.65 -2.30 23.47
C ASP A 237 33.71 -1.21 23.48
N GLY A 238 34.91 -1.54 23.97
CA GLY A 238 36.00 -0.57 24.09
C GLY A 238 36.54 -0.03 22.76
N GLU A 239 36.31 -0.73 21.64
CA GLU A 239 36.75 -0.31 20.29
C GLU A 239 35.67 0.51 19.59
N LEU A 240 34.40 0.09 19.67
CA LEU A 240 33.30 0.70 18.89
C LEU A 240 32.53 1.79 19.65
N GLY A 241 32.44 1.69 20.97
CA GLY A 241 31.72 2.65 21.83
C GLY A 241 32.07 4.11 21.62
N PRO A 242 33.36 4.51 21.53
CA PRO A 242 33.72 5.92 21.32
C PRO A 242 33.46 6.42 19.89
N LEU A 243 33.19 5.53 18.93
CA LEU A 243 33.08 5.91 17.51
C LEU A 243 31.66 6.30 17.10
N PHE A 244 30.64 5.65 17.67
CA PHE A 244 29.27 5.77 17.19
C PHE A 244 28.38 6.65 18.07
N ALA A 245 27.69 7.60 17.42
CA ALA A 245 26.59 8.36 18.02
C ALA A 245 25.25 7.85 17.46
N CYS A 246 24.26 7.67 18.34
CA CYS A 246 22.94 7.18 17.95
C CYS A 246 22.05 8.30 17.42
N ASN A 247 21.11 7.96 16.53
CA ASN A 247 19.99 8.79 16.11
C ASN A 247 20.41 10.18 15.58
N GLN A 248 21.44 10.21 14.74
CA GLN A 248 22.05 11.45 14.27
C GLN A 248 21.48 11.90 12.92
N THR A 249 21.42 13.22 12.72
CA THR A 249 21.11 13.81 11.41
C THR A 249 22.40 14.04 10.63
N VAL A 250 22.45 13.58 9.38
CA VAL A 250 23.59 13.81 8.48
C VAL A 250 23.24 14.97 7.56
N ALA A 251 23.99 16.06 7.62
CA ALA A 251 23.79 17.19 6.70
C ALA A 251 24.42 16.87 5.34
N LEU A 252 23.58 16.57 4.35
CA LEU A 252 24.00 16.28 2.98
C LEU A 252 23.78 17.54 2.15
N GLY A 253 24.85 18.31 1.89
CA GLY A 253 24.77 19.61 1.22
C GLY A 253 24.00 19.53 -0.11
N GLY A 254 22.77 20.06 -0.13
CA GLY A 254 21.87 20.07 -1.29
C GLY A 254 20.85 18.93 -1.36
N TYR A 255 20.97 17.90 -0.52
CA TYR A 255 20.16 16.66 -0.55
C TYR A 255 19.32 16.45 0.73
N GLY A 256 19.24 17.48 1.57
CA GLY A 256 18.49 17.44 2.83
C GLY A 256 19.30 16.89 4.00
N ASN A 257 18.58 16.46 5.04
CA ASN A 257 19.13 16.12 6.35
C ASN A 257 18.59 14.76 6.84
N PRO A 258 18.96 13.63 6.21
CA PRO A 258 18.49 12.31 6.64
C PRO A 258 18.96 11.97 8.06
N ARG A 259 18.09 11.32 8.82
CA ARG A 259 18.37 10.86 10.19
C ARG A 259 18.67 9.37 10.21
N VAL A 260 19.86 9.01 10.64
CA VAL A 260 20.42 7.65 10.65
C VAL A 260 20.50 7.07 12.06
N ASP A 261 20.46 5.75 12.19
CA ASP A 261 20.43 5.08 13.50
C ASP A 261 21.75 5.14 14.25
N LEU A 262 22.86 4.86 13.58
CA LEU A 262 24.21 4.99 14.14
C LEU A 262 25.13 5.70 13.15
N LEU A 263 25.89 6.66 13.65
CA LEU A 263 26.83 7.44 12.84
C LEU A 263 28.20 7.49 13.50
N TRP A 264 29.21 7.02 12.78
CA TRP A 264 30.61 7.38 13.03
C TRP A 264 31.02 8.48 12.07
N ARG A 265 31.07 9.72 12.57
CA ARG A 265 31.29 10.92 11.74
C ARG A 265 32.66 10.95 11.08
N ASP A 266 33.72 10.69 11.85
CA ASP A 266 35.10 10.80 11.34
C ASP A 266 35.40 9.71 10.30
N GLY A 267 34.87 8.49 10.50
CA GLY A 267 34.97 7.41 9.53
C GLY A 267 33.98 7.50 8.37
N ARG A 268 32.99 8.40 8.45
CA ARG A 268 31.80 8.48 7.58
C ARG A 268 31.12 7.12 7.42
N ILE A 269 30.83 6.45 8.52
CA ILE A 269 30.09 5.18 8.52
C ILE A 269 28.69 5.41 9.08
N VAL A 270 27.69 4.96 8.34
CA VAL A 270 26.30 4.92 8.75
C VAL A 270 25.89 3.47 8.94
N VAL A 271 25.25 3.15 10.06
CA VAL A 271 24.58 1.85 10.26
C VAL A 271 23.10 2.12 10.44
N GLU A 272 22.27 1.45 9.63
CA GLU A 272 20.80 1.49 9.71
C GLU A 272 20.30 0.11 10.18
N LEU A 273 19.34 0.12 11.09
CA LEU A 273 18.74 -1.07 11.71
C LEU A 273 17.35 -1.31 11.12
N ASP A 274 17.31 -2.13 10.07
CA ASP A 274 16.10 -2.31 9.24
C ASP A 274 15.11 -3.30 9.88
N GLY A 275 13.88 -2.84 10.13
CA GLY A 275 12.74 -3.72 10.43
C GLY A 275 12.31 -4.61 9.25
N PRO A 276 11.64 -5.76 9.52
CA PRO A 276 11.10 -6.64 8.47
C PRO A 276 10.06 -5.95 7.56
N GLU A 277 9.54 -4.80 7.99
CA GLU A 277 8.58 -3.95 7.28
C GLU A 277 9.22 -3.20 6.09
N HIS A 278 10.56 -3.06 6.06
CA HIS A 278 11.29 -2.38 4.97
C HIS A 278 11.59 -3.28 3.76
N GLN A 279 11.43 -4.60 3.88
CA GLN A 279 11.76 -5.54 2.79
C GLN A 279 10.65 -5.68 1.74
N ALA A 280 9.44 -5.17 2.01
CA ALA A 280 8.27 -5.30 1.14
C ALA A 280 7.53 -3.98 0.85
N ASP A 281 8.14 -2.82 1.19
CA ASP A 281 7.51 -1.51 1.06
C ASP A 281 7.67 -0.91 -0.37
N PRO A 282 6.60 -0.39 -1.02
CA PRO A 282 6.71 0.45 -2.22
C PRO A 282 7.56 1.74 -2.07
N ASN A 283 8.05 2.09 -0.87
CA ASN A 283 9.07 3.13 -0.65
C ASN A 283 10.51 2.75 -1.07
N PHE A 284 10.69 1.59 -1.70
CA PHE A 284 11.99 1.08 -2.19
C PHE A 284 12.80 2.09 -3.02
N ALA A 285 12.14 3.02 -3.72
CA ALA A 285 12.79 4.07 -4.49
C ALA A 285 13.37 5.21 -3.62
N ASN A 286 12.68 5.60 -2.56
CA ASN A 286 13.13 6.67 -1.65
C ASN A 286 14.29 6.19 -0.76
N ASP A 287 14.24 4.93 -0.33
CA ASP A 287 15.28 4.32 0.49
C ASP A 287 16.61 4.16 -0.28
N ARG A 288 16.52 3.74 -1.55
CA ARG A 288 17.69 3.73 -2.45
C ARG A 288 18.18 5.12 -2.85
N HIS A 289 17.29 6.10 -2.97
CA HIS A 289 17.70 7.47 -3.22
C HIS A 289 18.53 8.01 -2.06
N ARG A 290 18.12 7.71 -0.82
CA ARG A 290 18.87 8.07 0.39
C ARG A 290 20.22 7.36 0.49
N ASP A 291 20.28 6.06 0.17
CA ASP A 291 21.55 5.33 0.12
C ASP A 291 22.49 5.93 -0.94
N TYR A 292 21.95 6.35 -2.10
CA TYR A 292 22.71 7.06 -3.13
C TYR A 292 23.24 8.41 -2.64
N GLU A 293 22.42 9.21 -1.94
CA GLU A 293 22.85 10.51 -1.40
C GLU A 293 23.97 10.35 -0.35
N LEU A 294 23.86 9.35 0.53
CA LEU A 294 24.89 9.02 1.52
C LEU A 294 26.18 8.55 0.84
N LEU A 295 26.07 7.70 -0.18
CA LEU A 295 27.20 7.22 -0.97
C LEU A 295 27.95 8.36 -1.67
N VAL A 296 27.23 9.26 -2.34
CA VAL A 296 27.83 10.42 -3.03
C VAL A 296 28.49 11.37 -2.03
N ALA A 297 27.95 11.49 -0.82
CA ALA A 297 28.58 12.23 0.28
C ALA A 297 29.77 11.50 0.93
N GLY A 298 30.14 10.32 0.42
CA GLY A 298 31.30 9.54 0.85
C GLY A 298 31.07 8.71 2.12
N HIS A 299 29.81 8.46 2.48
CA HIS A 299 29.46 7.58 3.59
C HIS A 299 29.42 6.12 3.14
N LEU A 300 29.91 5.23 4.01
CA LEU A 300 29.71 3.80 3.90
C LEU A 300 28.48 3.40 4.71
N VAL A 301 27.46 2.84 4.06
CA VAL A 301 26.20 2.46 4.69
C VAL A 301 26.17 0.95 4.93
N LEU A 302 25.96 0.53 6.18
CA LEU A 302 25.74 -0.86 6.57
C LEU A 302 24.30 -1.02 7.07
N ARG A 303 23.54 -1.92 6.45
CA ARG A 303 22.20 -2.28 6.94
C ARG A 303 22.24 -3.60 7.70
N ILE A 304 21.68 -3.61 8.89
CA ILE A 304 21.52 -4.82 9.71
C ILE A 304 20.06 -4.98 10.02
N THR A 305 19.48 -6.14 9.71
CA THR A 305 18.05 -6.32 9.95
C THR A 305 17.75 -6.61 11.42
N ASN A 306 16.57 -6.22 11.89
CA ASN A 306 16.11 -6.53 13.25
C ASN A 306 16.10 -8.03 13.54
N GLN A 307 15.86 -8.86 12.53
CA GLN A 307 15.95 -10.31 12.65
C GLN A 307 17.39 -10.77 12.91
N GLN A 308 18.39 -10.19 12.23
CA GLN A 308 19.79 -10.52 12.46
C GLN A 308 20.22 -10.17 13.89
N VAL A 309 19.86 -8.98 14.37
CA VAL A 309 20.18 -8.58 15.76
C VAL A 309 19.44 -9.43 16.79
N SER A 310 18.17 -9.77 16.52
CA SER A 310 17.38 -10.61 17.42
C SER A 310 17.90 -12.04 17.52
N THR A 311 18.41 -12.57 16.40
CA THR A 311 18.96 -13.93 16.31
C THR A 311 20.34 -14.01 16.96
N ASP A 312 21.22 -13.06 16.65
CA ASP A 312 22.58 -13.01 17.20
C ASP A 312 23.11 -11.57 17.24
N LEU A 313 23.03 -10.96 18.42
CA LEU A 313 23.52 -9.61 18.66
C LEU A 313 25.05 -9.51 18.53
N GLN A 314 25.80 -10.55 18.92
CA GLN A 314 27.25 -10.52 18.86
C GLN A 314 27.75 -10.57 17.42
N ALA A 315 27.14 -11.42 16.59
CA ALA A 315 27.43 -11.45 15.15
C ALA A 315 27.09 -10.11 14.47
N ALA A 316 26.02 -9.42 14.89
CA ALA A 316 25.68 -8.09 14.38
C ALA A 316 26.73 -7.04 14.74
N VAL A 317 27.19 -7.01 16.00
CA VAL A 317 28.25 -6.10 16.46
C VAL A 317 29.57 -6.38 15.72
N GLU A 318 29.90 -7.65 15.47
CA GLU A 318 31.12 -8.00 14.75
C GLU A 318 31.08 -7.54 13.28
N LYS A 319 29.91 -7.56 12.62
CA LYS A 319 29.77 -6.96 11.28
C LYS A 319 30.08 -5.47 11.28
N ILE A 320 29.62 -4.73 12.31
CA ILE A 320 29.93 -3.30 12.48
C ILE A 320 31.44 -3.13 12.64
N ARG A 321 32.08 -3.97 13.46
CA ARG A 321 33.54 -3.96 13.67
C ARG A 321 34.32 -4.20 12.39
N MET A 322 33.94 -5.19 11.60
CA MET A 322 34.58 -5.49 10.32
C MET A 322 34.52 -4.30 9.37
N VAL A 323 33.38 -3.60 9.31
CA VAL A 323 33.20 -2.41 8.47
C VAL A 323 34.04 -1.23 8.98
N VAL A 324 34.11 -1.01 10.30
CA VAL A 324 35.00 -0.01 10.91
C VAL A 324 36.46 -0.28 10.54
N ARG A 325 36.94 -1.52 10.72
CA ARG A 325 38.33 -1.90 10.42
C ARG A 325 38.66 -1.77 8.95
N PHE A 326 37.74 -2.16 8.06
CA PHE A 326 37.88 -1.95 6.62
C PHE A 326 37.99 -0.47 6.27
N ARG A 327 37.20 0.39 6.92
CA ARG A 327 37.27 1.84 6.68
C ARG A 327 38.56 2.44 7.21
N GLN A 328 39.00 2.05 8.40
CA GLN A 328 40.26 2.50 8.99
C GLN A 328 41.47 2.11 8.13
N SER A 329 41.51 0.87 7.60
CA SER A 329 42.60 0.46 6.70
C SER A 329 42.59 1.29 5.40
N THR A 330 41.41 1.59 4.86
CA THR A 330 41.28 2.44 3.66
C THR A 330 41.73 3.88 3.92
N LEU A 331 41.40 4.46 5.07
CA LEU A 331 41.81 5.80 5.46
C LEU A 331 43.32 5.90 5.74
N ASN A 332 43.90 4.86 6.36
CA ASN A 332 45.33 4.78 6.65
C ASN A 332 46.20 4.58 5.40
N ILE A 333 45.64 4.06 4.30
CA ILE A 333 46.34 3.95 3.00
C ILE A 333 46.33 5.29 2.24
N GLN A 334 45.41 6.20 2.57
CA GLN A 334 45.27 7.52 1.92
C GLN A 334 45.92 8.68 2.69
N SER A 335 46.51 8.39 3.87
CA SER A 335 47.28 9.33 4.69
C SER A 335 48.78 9.12 4.49
#